data_AF-A0A9Q0GDT2-F1
#
_entry.id   AF-A0A9Q0GDT2-F1
#
_cell.length_a   1.000
_cell.length_b   1.000
_cell.length_c   1.000
_cell.angle_alpha   90.00
_cell.angle_beta   90.00
_cell.angle_gamma   90.00
#
_symmetry.space_group_name_H-M   'P 1'
#
loop_
_entity.id
_entity.type
_entity.pdbx_description
1 polymer ?
#
loop_
_entity_poly.entity_id
_entity_poly.type
_entity_poly.pdbx_seq_one_letter_code
_entity_poly.pdbx_strand_id
1 'polypeptide(L)'
;MFYSWRHPDDVKSLCELYVPSDRKTYSIVGDEFLKGREEELLGKFAYTEALYSNNGLVMFQRGHQNTSVVRLFLYNPFSGEVIDDLPDLKHAAYIATFSSSSPTSEDCVFFALSTLLDDEDEGSSELSICRRGDQAWKTIQSTGPYYS
;
A
#
# COMPACT_ATOMS: atom_id res chain seq x y z
N MET A 1 16.62 -8.61 -23.51
CA MET A 1 15.67 -8.47 -22.38
C MET A 1 14.39 -7.91 -22.98
N PHE A 2 13.34 -8.73 -23.07
CA PHE A 2 12.12 -8.36 -23.78
C PHE A 2 11.23 -7.55 -22.82
N TYR A 3 10.86 -6.33 -23.21
CA TYR A 3 9.89 -5.52 -22.50
C TYR A 3 8.56 -5.63 -23.26
N SER A 4 7.51 -6.13 -22.61
CA SER A 4 6.16 -6.09 -23.19
C SER A 4 5.43 -4.87 -22.65
N TRP A 5 5.01 -3.99 -23.54
CA TRP A 5 4.03 -2.95 -23.24
C TRP A 5 2.66 -3.63 -23.17
N ARG A 6 2.08 -3.71 -21.98
CA ARG A 6 0.65 -3.99 -21.83
C ARG A 6 -0.10 -2.67 -21.74
N HIS A 7 -1.32 -2.68 -22.27
CA HIS A 7 -2.23 -1.54 -22.28
C HIS A 7 -2.40 -0.98 -20.85
N PRO A 8 -2.44 0.35 -20.67
CA PRO A 8 -2.61 0.99 -19.36
C PRO A 8 -3.90 0.59 -18.64
N ASP A 9 -4.89 0.05 -19.35
CA ASP A 9 -6.18 -0.37 -18.80
C ASP A 9 -6.14 -1.68 -17.99
N ASP A 10 -5.03 -2.43 -18.03
CA ASP A 10 -4.84 -3.69 -17.27
C ASP A 10 -3.92 -3.52 -16.03
N VAL A 11 -3.40 -2.31 -15.80
CA VAL A 11 -2.47 -2.05 -14.69
C VAL A 11 -3.26 -1.63 -13.45
N LYS A 12 -3.55 -2.57 -12.55
CA LYS A 12 -4.28 -2.29 -11.30
C LYS A 12 -3.53 -1.34 -10.35
N SER A 13 -2.19 -1.35 -10.38
CA SER A 13 -1.36 -0.37 -9.68
C SER A 13 0.03 -0.26 -10.31
N LEU A 14 0.50 0.98 -10.50
CA LEU A 14 1.81 1.34 -11.02
C LEU A 14 2.51 2.23 -9.99
N CYS A 15 3.63 1.74 -9.45
CA CYS A 15 4.51 2.53 -8.60
C CYS A 15 5.88 2.71 -9.26
N GLU A 16 6.43 3.92 -9.22
CA GLU A 16 7.78 4.19 -9.72
C GLU A 16 8.79 4.17 -8.56
N LEU A 17 9.73 3.23 -8.61
CA LEU A 17 10.78 3.11 -7.62
C LEU A 17 12.09 3.70 -8.15
N TYR A 18 12.49 4.84 -7.58
CA TYR A 18 13.78 5.44 -7.86
C TYR A 18 14.87 4.86 -6.95
N VAL A 19 15.99 4.45 -7.55
CA VAL A 19 17.16 3.92 -6.85
C VAL A 19 18.33 4.90 -7.02
N PRO A 20 18.68 5.68 -5.99
CA PRO A 20 19.73 6.68 -6.10
C PRO A 20 21.12 6.10 -6.41
N SER A 21 21.44 4.92 -5.87
CA SER A 21 22.75 4.26 -6.09
C SER A 21 23.01 3.95 -7.56
N ASP A 22 21.94 3.59 -8.28
CA ASP A 22 22.01 3.09 -9.65
C ASP A 22 21.55 4.14 -10.67
N ARG A 23 21.01 5.28 -10.19
CA ARG A 23 20.37 6.34 -10.99
C ARG A 23 19.34 5.80 -11.97
N LYS A 24 18.57 4.79 -11.55
CA LYS A 24 17.55 4.11 -12.34
C LYS A 24 16.18 4.21 -11.68
N THR A 25 15.15 4.24 -12.52
CA THR A 25 13.74 4.13 -12.10
C THR A 25 13.21 2.79 -12.57
N TYR A 26 12.52 2.10 -11.68
CA TYR A 26 11.86 0.83 -11.94
C TYR A 26 10.36 1.01 -11.84
N SER A 27 9.62 0.52 -12.83
CA SER A 27 8.16 0.47 -12.78
C SER A 27 7.74 -0.83 -12.09
N ILE A 28 6.96 -0.70 -11.03
CA ILE A 28 6.44 -1.83 -10.25
C ILE A 28 4.97 -1.99 -10.61
N VAL A 29 4.68 -3.10 -11.25
CA VAL A 29 3.33 -3.54 -11.60
C VAL A 29 2.90 -4.57 -10.57
N GLY A 30 1.96 -4.21 -9.70
CA GLY A 30 1.63 -4.98 -8.48
C GLY A 30 1.35 -6.46 -8.72
N ASP A 31 0.48 -6.79 -9.69
CA ASP A 31 0.07 -8.17 -9.99
C ASP A 31 1.20 -9.05 -10.56
N GLU A 32 2.16 -8.47 -11.30
CA GLU A 32 3.26 -9.23 -11.90
C GLU A 32 4.44 -9.39 -10.94
N PHE A 33 4.67 -8.37 -10.11
CA PHE A 33 5.79 -8.32 -9.19
C PHE A 33 5.74 -9.44 -8.13
N LEU A 34 4.53 -9.78 -7.68
CA LEU A 34 4.32 -10.77 -6.63
C LEU A 34 4.07 -12.18 -7.17
N LYS A 35 3.86 -12.33 -8.48
CA LYS A 35 3.54 -13.61 -9.13
C LYS A 35 4.65 -14.64 -8.88
N GLY A 36 4.30 -15.76 -8.24
CA GLY A 36 5.25 -16.81 -7.86
C GLY A 36 5.95 -16.61 -6.50
N ARG A 37 5.70 -15.50 -5.81
CA ARG A 37 6.05 -15.28 -4.39
C ARG A 37 4.81 -15.17 -3.50
N GLU A 38 3.65 -15.55 -4.04
CA GLU A 38 2.34 -15.37 -3.40
C GLU A 38 2.23 -16.16 -2.08
N GLU A 39 2.58 -17.45 -2.05
CA GLU A 39 2.52 -18.21 -0.79
C GLU A 39 3.52 -17.72 0.26
N GLU A 40 4.71 -17.28 -0.16
CA GLU A 40 5.79 -16.83 0.72
C GLU A 40 5.52 -15.43 1.31
N LEU A 41 5.08 -14.48 0.49
CA LEU A 41 4.88 -13.08 0.87
C LEU A 41 3.42 -12.77 1.26
N LEU A 42 2.47 -13.47 0.67
CA LEU A 42 1.03 -13.18 0.79
C LEU A 42 0.27 -14.23 1.59
N GLY A 43 0.86 -15.34 2.02
CA GLY A 43 0.15 -16.35 2.82
C GLY A 43 -1.26 -16.67 2.29
N LYS A 44 -2.29 -16.54 3.13
CA LYS A 44 -3.72 -16.73 2.76
C LYS A 44 -4.45 -15.45 2.32
N PHE A 45 -3.75 -14.42 1.86
CA PHE A 45 -4.38 -13.16 1.46
C PHE A 45 -4.98 -13.26 0.04
N ALA A 46 -6.10 -12.59 -0.17
CA ALA A 46 -6.92 -12.67 -1.38
C ALA A 46 -6.38 -11.84 -2.54
N TYR A 47 -5.74 -10.72 -2.21
CA TYR A 47 -5.21 -9.75 -3.16
C TYR A 47 -4.06 -8.99 -2.52
N THR A 48 -3.26 -8.36 -3.36
CA THR A 48 -2.21 -7.43 -2.93
C THR A 48 -2.04 -6.32 -3.95
N GLU A 49 -1.82 -5.10 -3.49
CA GLU A 49 -1.76 -3.92 -4.34
C GLU A 49 -0.64 -2.98 -3.84
N ALA A 50 0.18 -2.48 -4.76
CA ALA A 50 1.17 -1.47 -4.44
C ALA A 50 0.48 -0.10 -4.27
N LEU A 51 0.81 0.64 -3.23
CA LEU A 51 0.19 1.96 -2.96
C LEU A 51 1.18 3.11 -3.10
N TYR A 52 2.46 2.88 -2.78
CA TYR A 52 3.47 3.93 -2.76
C TYR A 52 4.88 3.36 -2.80
N SER A 53 5.83 4.09 -3.35
CA SER A 53 7.25 3.72 -3.36
C SER A 53 8.13 4.90 -3.00
N ASN A 54 9.10 4.67 -2.11
CA ASN A 54 10.10 5.67 -1.73
C ASN A 54 11.35 4.99 -1.15
N ASN A 55 12.53 5.55 -1.41
CA ASN A 55 13.83 5.09 -0.89
C ASN A 55 14.09 3.58 -1.03
N GLY A 56 13.82 3.00 -2.20
CA GLY A 56 14.06 1.57 -2.43
C GLY A 56 13.01 0.65 -1.79
N LEU A 57 11.96 1.20 -1.17
CA LEU A 57 10.87 0.45 -0.56
C LEU A 57 9.55 0.69 -1.27
N VAL A 58 8.69 -0.31 -1.22
CA VAL A 58 7.35 -0.31 -1.80
C VAL A 58 6.38 -0.66 -0.70
N MET A 59 5.38 0.20 -0.51
CA MET A 59 4.25 -0.06 0.35
C MET A 59 3.21 -0.84 -0.43
N PHE A 60 2.81 -1.97 0.14
CA PHE A 60 1.73 -2.80 -0.36
C PHE A 60 0.60 -2.84 0.66
N GLN A 61 -0.62 -3.00 0.17
CA GLN A 61 -1.74 -3.50 0.96
C GLN A 61 -2.07 -4.93 0.57
N ARG A 62 -2.49 -5.75 1.53
CA ARG A 62 -3.06 -7.08 1.28
C ARG A 62 -4.30 -7.28 2.13
N GLY A 63 -5.35 -7.83 1.54
CA GLY A 63 -6.62 -8.12 2.22
C GLY A 63 -6.91 -9.60 2.32
N HIS A 64 -7.67 -10.02 3.34
CA HIS A 64 -8.11 -11.41 3.46
C HIS A 64 -9.41 -11.64 2.67
N GLN A 65 -9.63 -12.89 2.23
CA GLN A 65 -10.91 -13.25 1.62
C GLN A 65 -12.03 -13.03 2.64
N ASN A 66 -13.11 -12.37 2.23
CA ASN A 66 -14.32 -12.12 3.05
C ASN A 66 -14.18 -11.13 4.21
N THR A 67 -13.15 -10.26 4.22
CA THR A 67 -13.04 -9.17 5.20
C THR A 67 -12.67 -7.85 4.52
N SER A 68 -13.19 -6.73 5.03
CA SER A 68 -12.73 -5.38 4.63
C SER A 68 -11.37 -5.02 5.21
N VAL A 69 -10.90 -5.81 6.19
CA VAL A 69 -9.63 -5.60 6.89
C VAL A 69 -8.46 -5.88 5.94
N VAL A 70 -7.53 -4.93 5.88
CA VAL A 70 -6.29 -5.04 5.12
C VAL A 70 -5.10 -4.83 6.03
N ARG A 71 -3.95 -5.34 5.61
CA ARG A 71 -2.67 -5.05 6.23
C ARG A 71 -1.78 -4.30 5.26
N LEU A 72 -1.18 -3.21 5.75
CA LEU A 72 -0.14 -2.50 5.03
C LEU A 72 1.23 -3.06 5.44
N PHE A 73 2.11 -3.24 4.47
CA PHE A 73 3.48 -3.69 4.71
C PHE A 73 4.44 -3.04 3.71
N LEU A 74 5.71 -2.95 4.08
CA LEU A 74 6.77 -2.49 3.18
C LEU A 74 7.55 -3.68 2.66
N TYR A 75 8.01 -3.56 1.44
CA TYR A 75 8.82 -4.56 0.80
C TYR A 75 9.98 -3.91 0.04
N ASN A 76 11.18 -4.48 0.23
CA ASN A 76 12.37 -4.11 -0.50
C ASN A 76 12.59 -5.09 -1.66
N PRO A 77 12.39 -4.70 -2.92
CA PRO A 77 12.58 -5.59 -4.07
C PRO A 77 14.01 -6.02 -4.33
N PHE A 78 15.00 -5.33 -3.76
CA PHE A 78 16.41 -5.64 -3.96
C PHE A 78 16.95 -6.62 -2.92
N SER A 79 16.58 -6.44 -1.65
CA SER A 79 16.99 -7.35 -0.57
C SER A 79 16.01 -8.50 -0.35
N GLY A 80 14.76 -8.37 -0.81
CA GLY A 80 13.67 -9.29 -0.47
C GLY A 80 13.13 -9.09 0.96
N GLU A 81 13.56 -8.06 1.66
CA GLU A 81 13.13 -7.77 3.02
C GLU A 81 11.65 -7.36 3.07
N VAL A 82 10.90 -7.93 4.01
CA VAL A 82 9.51 -7.59 4.30
C VAL A 82 9.45 -6.95 5.68
N ILE A 83 8.83 -5.79 5.78
CA ILE A 83 8.54 -5.10 7.05
C ILE A 83 7.03 -5.07 7.21
N ASP A 84 6.52 -5.92 8.09
CA ASP A 84 5.10 -6.22 8.27
C ASP A 84 4.71 -6.12 9.76
N ASP A 85 4.89 -4.93 10.33
CA ASP A 85 4.64 -4.64 11.74
C ASP A 85 3.65 -3.50 11.96
N LEU A 86 2.95 -3.11 10.90
CA LEU A 86 1.81 -2.21 11.00
C LEU A 86 0.57 -2.97 11.45
N PRO A 87 -0.28 -2.37 12.29
CA PRO A 87 -1.53 -2.98 12.71
C PRO A 87 -2.49 -3.11 11.53
N ASP A 88 -3.53 -3.93 11.72
CA ASP A 88 -4.58 -4.11 10.72
C ASP A 88 -5.39 -2.83 10.51
N LEU A 89 -5.62 -2.48 9.24
CA LEU A 89 -6.43 -1.36 8.80
C LEU A 89 -7.85 -1.86 8.49
N LYS A 90 -8.89 -1.19 8.98
CA LYS A 90 -10.28 -1.66 8.91
C LYS A 90 -10.85 -1.72 7.49
N HIS A 91 -10.35 -0.84 6.62
CA HIS A 91 -10.81 -0.65 5.25
C HIS A 91 -9.61 -0.64 4.32
N ALA A 92 -9.80 -1.13 3.09
CA ALA A 92 -8.77 -1.00 2.06
C ALA A 92 -8.39 0.47 1.85
N ALA A 93 -7.09 0.73 1.76
CA ALA A 93 -6.61 2.07 1.46
C ALA A 93 -6.67 2.28 -0.05
N TYR A 94 -7.20 3.41 -0.51
CA TYR A 94 -7.05 3.79 -1.92
C TYR A 94 -5.71 4.48 -2.15
N ILE A 95 -5.15 5.13 -1.12
CA ILE A 95 -3.80 5.67 -1.12
C ILE A 95 -3.18 5.50 0.26
N ALA A 96 -1.89 5.21 0.30
CA ALA A 96 -1.12 5.22 1.54
C ALA A 96 0.28 5.77 1.28
N THR A 97 0.91 6.34 2.30
CA THR A 97 2.27 6.92 2.20
C THR A 97 2.94 6.98 3.58
N PHE A 98 4.20 7.42 3.63
CA PHE A 98 4.97 7.55 4.86
C PHE A 98 5.92 8.76 4.85
N SER A 99 6.17 9.35 6.02
CA SER A 99 6.86 10.65 6.17
C SER A 99 8.38 10.61 6.09
N SER A 100 9.00 9.52 6.53
CA SER A 100 10.46 9.44 6.72
C SER A 100 11.16 8.82 5.52
N SER A 101 12.43 9.19 5.31
CA SER A 101 13.28 8.49 4.35
C SER A 101 13.68 7.09 4.81
N SER A 102 13.64 6.85 6.12
CA SER A 102 13.81 5.56 6.76
C SER A 102 12.47 5.16 7.38
N PRO A 103 11.65 4.36 6.68
CA PRO A 103 10.37 3.93 7.23
C PRO A 103 10.52 2.88 8.33
N THR A 104 11.74 2.41 8.57
CA THR A 104 12.10 1.58 9.71
C THR A 104 12.33 2.40 10.99
N SER A 105 12.45 3.72 10.90
CA SER A 105 12.65 4.63 12.03
C SER A 105 11.38 4.76 12.90
N GLU A 106 11.55 4.94 14.21
CA GLU A 106 10.46 5.20 15.16
C GLU A 106 9.73 6.52 14.89
N ASP A 107 10.41 7.48 14.24
CA ASP A 107 9.83 8.76 13.84
C ASP A 107 9.01 8.68 12.54
N CYS A 108 9.02 7.53 11.85
CA CYS A 108 8.24 7.36 10.64
C CYS A 108 6.74 7.30 10.96
N VAL A 109 5.98 8.14 10.26
CA VAL A 109 4.52 8.17 10.34
C VAL A 109 3.96 7.65 9.02
N PHE A 110 3.04 6.72 9.13
CA PHE A 110 2.28 6.11 8.05
C PHE A 110 0.92 6.77 7.95
N PHE A 111 0.48 7.02 6.73
CA PHE A 111 -0.81 7.60 6.41
C PHE A 111 -1.52 6.68 5.43
N ALA A 112 -2.80 6.42 5.65
CA ALA A 112 -3.65 5.70 4.73
C ALA A 112 -4.97 6.43 4.61
N LEU A 113 -5.50 6.54 3.40
CA LEU A 113 -6.77 7.18 3.14
C LEU A 113 -7.68 6.15 2.46
N SER A 114 -8.85 5.97 3.04
CA SER A 114 -9.84 4.97 2.64
C SER A 114 -11.17 5.65 2.33
N THR A 115 -11.89 5.14 1.35
CA THR A 115 -13.27 5.55 1.08
C THR A 115 -14.20 4.58 1.80
N LEU A 116 -15.09 5.13 2.61
CA LEU A 116 -16.18 4.38 3.23
C LEU A 116 -17.38 4.46 2.29
N LEU A 117 -17.73 3.32 1.69
CA LEU A 117 -18.97 3.19 0.97
C LEU A 117 -20.05 2.79 1.98
N ASP A 118 -20.78 3.78 2.49
CA ASP A 118 -22.02 3.52 3.21
C ASP A 118 -23.18 3.51 2.20
N ASP A 119 -24.12 2.58 2.40
CA ASP A 119 -25.26 2.33 1.50
C ASP A 119 -26.25 3.52 1.41
N GLU A 120 -26.09 4.55 2.25
CA GLU A 120 -26.99 5.70 2.36
C GLU A 120 -26.21 7.04 2.27
N ASP A 121 -25.87 7.42 1.04
CA ASP A 121 -25.85 8.79 0.49
C ASP A 121 -24.72 9.81 0.75
N GLU A 122 -23.66 9.58 1.53
CA GLU A 122 -22.48 10.46 1.45
C GLU A 122 -21.19 9.65 1.60
N GLY A 123 -20.45 9.48 0.50
CA GLY A 123 -19.15 8.78 0.55
C GLY A 123 -18.23 9.53 1.50
N SER A 124 -17.95 8.91 2.65
CA SER A 124 -17.07 9.49 3.65
C SER A 124 -15.65 8.99 3.43
N SER A 125 -14.67 9.82 3.79
CA SER A 125 -13.26 9.46 3.70
C SER A 125 -12.68 9.30 5.10
N GLU A 126 -11.88 8.26 5.30
CA GLU A 126 -11.18 8.01 6.55
C GLU A 126 -9.67 8.16 6.36
N LEU A 127 -9.08 9.14 7.05
CA LEU A 127 -7.63 9.28 7.19
C LEU A 127 -7.16 8.48 8.40
N SER A 128 -6.35 7.47 8.15
CA SER A 128 -5.73 6.63 9.16
C SER A 128 -4.25 6.98 9.30
N ILE A 129 -3.78 7.13 10.54
CA ILE A 129 -2.41 7.52 10.88
C ILE A 129 -1.85 6.51 11.88
N CYS A 130 -0.62 6.04 11.64
CA CYS A 130 0.05 5.07 12.51
C CYS A 130 1.55 5.35 12.57
N ARG A 131 2.19 5.02 13.69
CA ARG A 131 3.64 4.90 13.80
C ARG A 131 4.03 3.44 13.96
N ARG A 132 5.32 3.17 13.73
CA ARG A 132 5.88 1.86 14.02
C ARG A 132 5.76 1.57 15.53
N GLY A 133 5.24 0.39 15.88
CA GLY A 133 5.00 -0.01 17.27
C GLY A 133 3.64 0.39 17.86
N ASP A 134 2.88 1.24 17.16
CA ASP A 134 1.49 1.50 17.54
C ASP A 134 0.66 0.21 17.40
N GLN A 135 -0.23 -0.03 18.36
CA GLN A 135 -1.08 -1.23 18.37
C GLN A 135 -2.32 -1.10 17.47
N ALA A 136 -2.66 0.11 17.04
CA ALA A 136 -3.82 0.41 16.22
C ALA A 136 -3.64 1.72 15.45
N TRP A 137 -4.32 1.83 14.31
CA TRP A 137 -4.42 3.07 13.55
C TRP A 137 -5.27 4.11 14.29
N LYS A 138 -4.80 5.35 14.33
CA LYS A 138 -5.63 6.50 14.71
C LYS A 138 -6.39 6.98 13.48
N THR A 139 -7.71 6.93 13.52
CA THR A 139 -8.55 7.30 12.37
C THR A 139 -9.26 8.64 12.59
N ILE A 140 -9.38 9.40 11.51
CA ILE A 140 -10.11 10.67 11.44
C ILE A 140 -11.05 10.57 10.25
N GLN A 141 -12.34 10.67 10.50
CA GLN A 141 -13.36 10.60 9.46
C GLN A 141 -13.74 12.01 9.02
N SER A 142 -13.87 12.19 7.71
CA SER A 142 -14.41 13.39 7.10
C SER A 142 -15.69 13.03 6.37
N THR A 143 -16.79 13.60 6.83
CA THR A 143 -18.07 13.64 6.11
C THR A 143 -18.11 14.95 5.35
N GLY A 144 -18.30 14.90 4.03
CA GLY A 144 -18.42 16.10 3.22
C GLY A 144 -19.25 15.84 1.98
N PRO A 145 -20.04 16.83 1.52
CA PRO A 145 -20.78 16.70 0.28
C PRO A 145 -19.80 16.60 -0.90
N TYR A 146 -20.00 15.63 -1.80
CA TYR A 146 -19.32 15.62 -3.08
C TYR A 146 -19.73 16.86 -3.87
N TYR A 147 -18.84 17.84 -4.00
CA TYR A 147 -18.97 18.87 -5.01
C TYR A 147 -18.50 18.28 -6.35
N SER A 148 -19.45 17.74 -7.12
CA SER A 148 -19.28 17.36 -8.52
C SER A 148 -19.17 18.57 -9.43
#